data_AF-A0A2J6W0M9-F1
#
_entry.id   AF-A0A2J6W0M9-F1
#
_cell.length_a   1.000
_cell.length_b   1.000
_cell.length_c   1.000
_cell.angle_alpha   90.00
_cell.angle_beta   90.00
_cell.angle_gamma   90.00
#
_symmetry.space_group_name_H-M   'P 1'
#
loop_
_entity.id
_entity.type
_entity.pdbx_description
1 polymer ?
#
loop_
_entity_poly.entity_id
_entity_poly.type
_entity_poly.pdbx_seq_one_letter_code
_entity_poly.pdbx_strand_id
1 'polypeptide(L)'
;MKSNYISIENNKVIVYGIGRPKDLYLPGEIMDWIGKSKNINRIISLLFTHSKFKTRLSNPNAIRSLMLYLFARKYNIAPYLIARKYNIAPEQLYRIERGLKKDKLYNDVIILLDLDENFISS
;
A
#
# COMPACT_ATOMS: atom_id res chain seq x y z
N MET A 1 -3.11 1.69 21.35
CA MET A 1 -4.07 0.82 20.62
C MET A 1 -3.48 0.51 19.26
N LYS A 2 -3.35 -0.77 18.88
CA LYS A 2 -3.07 -1.14 17.48
C LYS A 2 -4.35 -0.86 16.69
N SER A 3 -4.41 0.26 15.99
CA SER A 3 -5.48 0.49 15.03
C SER A 3 -5.25 -0.46 13.84
N ASN A 4 -6.22 -1.33 13.57
CA ASN A 4 -6.27 -2.05 12.30
C ASN A 4 -6.82 -1.10 11.25
N TYR A 5 -5.93 -0.62 10.37
CA TYR A 5 -6.27 0.26 9.27
C TYR A 5 -6.75 -0.51 8.04
N ILE A 6 -6.63 -1.85 8.02
CA ILE A 6 -7.06 -2.70 6.92
C ILE A 6 -7.82 -3.92 7.44
N SER A 7 -8.90 -4.29 6.75
CA SER A 7 -9.46 -5.65 6.76
C SER A 7 -9.64 -6.17 5.33
N ILE A 8 -9.68 -7.49 5.18
CA ILE A 8 -10.06 -8.17 3.92
C ILE A 8 -11.38 -8.86 4.18
N GLU A 9 -12.41 -8.48 3.43
CA GLU A 9 -13.77 -8.98 3.58
C GLU A 9 -14.41 -9.09 2.19
N ASN A 10 -15.16 -10.16 1.91
CA ASN A 10 -15.98 -10.29 0.70
C ASN A 10 -15.26 -9.90 -0.61
N ASN A 11 -14.03 -10.39 -0.81
CA ASN A 11 -13.21 -10.13 -2.01
C ASN A 11 -12.88 -8.65 -2.25
N LYS A 12 -12.83 -7.84 -1.18
CA LYS A 12 -12.34 -6.46 -1.18
C LYS A 12 -11.44 -6.19 0.02
N VAL A 13 -10.60 -5.16 -0.12
CA VAL A 13 -9.79 -4.62 0.97
C VAL A 13 -10.49 -3.38 1.50
N ILE A 14 -10.85 -3.37 2.78
CA ILE A 14 -11.47 -2.22 3.46
C ILE A 14 -10.38 -1.46 4.20
N VAL A 15 -10.23 -0.17 3.91
CA VAL A 15 -9.23 0.69 4.56
C VAL A 15 -9.91 1.73 5.46
N TYR A 16 -9.51 1.74 6.73
CA TYR A 16 -10.00 2.61 7.80
C TYR A 16 -9.02 3.73 8.11
N GLY A 17 -9.44 4.74 8.87
CA GLY A 17 -8.53 5.72 9.48
C GLY A 17 -8.37 7.06 8.74
N ILE A 18 -8.97 7.23 7.55
CA ILE A 18 -9.12 8.54 6.89
C ILE A 18 -10.56 8.70 6.41
N GLY A 19 -11.36 9.45 7.16
CA GLY A 19 -12.78 9.69 6.85
C GLY A 19 -13.60 8.40 6.94
N ARG A 20 -14.55 8.22 6.01
CA ARG A 20 -15.33 6.98 5.90
C ARG A 20 -14.44 5.81 5.45
N PRO A 21 -14.75 4.57 5.87
CA PRO A 21 -14.09 3.37 5.35
C PRO A 21 -14.13 3.32 3.82
N LYS A 22 -13.05 2.84 3.21
CA LYS A 22 -12.88 2.82 1.75
C LYS A 22 -12.76 1.39 1.26
N ASP A 23 -13.67 1.02 0.37
CA ASP A 23 -13.66 -0.25 -0.31
C ASP A 23 -12.70 -0.22 -1.50
N LEU A 24 -11.76 -1.17 -1.55
CA LEU A 24 -10.79 -1.32 -2.64
C LEU A 24 -10.94 -2.69 -3.28
N TYR A 25 -11.27 -2.70 -4.57
CA TYR A 25 -11.37 -3.92 -5.39
C TYR A 25 -10.02 -4.24 -6.04
N LEU A 26 -9.13 -4.95 -5.35
CA LEU A 26 -7.79 -5.24 -5.85
C LEU A 26 -7.76 -6.57 -6.62
N PRO A 27 -6.81 -6.74 -7.57
CA PRO A 27 -6.55 -8.05 -8.18
C PRO A 27 -6.24 -9.12 -7.13
N GLY A 28 -6.65 -10.36 -7.39
CA GLY A 28 -6.56 -11.49 -6.45
C GLY A 28 -5.17 -11.65 -5.82
N GLU A 29 -4.12 -11.65 -6.63
CA GLU A 29 -2.74 -11.81 -6.16
C GLU A 29 -2.28 -10.71 -5.17
N ILE A 30 -2.84 -9.50 -5.29
CA ILE A 30 -2.54 -8.40 -4.38
C ILE A 30 -3.32 -8.56 -3.08
N MET A 31 -4.57 -9.02 -3.15
CA MET A 31 -5.36 -9.32 -1.95
C MET A 31 -4.71 -10.46 -1.16
N ASP A 32 -4.29 -11.53 -1.83
CA ASP A 32 -3.58 -12.65 -1.21
C ASP A 32 -2.29 -12.20 -0.53
N TRP A 33 -1.53 -11.33 -1.20
CA TRP A 33 -0.33 -10.74 -0.60
C TRP A 33 -0.64 -9.87 0.63
N ILE A 34 -1.65 -8.99 0.54
CA ILE A 34 -2.07 -8.17 1.69
C ILE A 34 -2.50 -9.05 2.86
N GLY A 35 -3.23 -10.14 2.60
CA GLY A 35 -3.69 -11.07 3.64
C GLY A 35 -2.57 -11.83 4.33
N LYS A 36 -1.44 -12.05 3.65
CA LYS A 36 -0.25 -12.70 4.20
C LYS A 36 0.72 -11.73 4.87
N SER A 37 0.65 -10.45 4.52
CA SER A 37 1.57 -9.42 5.01
C SER A 37 1.34 -9.12 6.50
N LYS A 38 2.43 -9.10 7.27
CA LYS A 38 2.43 -8.71 8.68
C LYS A 38 2.69 -7.21 8.86
N ASN A 39 3.34 -6.59 7.88
CA ASN A 39 3.78 -5.19 7.96
C ASN A 39 2.90 -4.20 7.17
N ILE A 40 2.02 -4.65 6.29
CA ILE A 40 1.16 -3.74 5.51
C ILE A 40 0.29 -2.84 6.41
N ASN A 41 -0.27 -3.36 7.51
CA ASN A 41 -1.01 -2.52 8.45
C ASN A 41 -0.12 -1.45 9.13
N ARG A 42 1.15 -1.78 9.40
CA ARG A 42 2.13 -0.83 9.95
C ARG A 42 2.50 0.25 8.94
N ILE A 43 2.68 -0.13 7.67
CA ILE A 43 2.92 0.81 6.57
C ILE A 43 1.74 1.77 6.46
N ILE A 44 0.50 1.29 6.41
CA ILE A 44 -0.66 2.20 6.35
C ILE A 44 -0.70 3.10 7.59
N SER A 45 -0.50 2.54 8.78
CA SER A 45 -0.47 3.31 10.01
C SER A 45 0.54 4.47 9.93
N LEU A 46 1.77 4.20 9.48
CA LEU A 46 2.83 5.20 9.30
C LEU A 46 2.39 6.31 8.32
N LEU A 47 1.81 5.91 7.19
CA LEU A 47 1.39 6.86 6.15
C LEU A 47 0.17 7.71 6.56
N PHE A 48 -0.72 7.15 7.39
CA PHE A 48 -1.95 7.81 7.83
C PHE A 48 -1.71 8.74 9.03
N THR A 49 -0.72 8.43 9.87
CA THR A 49 -0.30 9.33 10.97
C THR A 49 0.55 10.49 10.47
N HIS A 50 1.22 10.36 9.32
CA HIS A 50 1.97 11.46 8.73
C HIS A 50 1.04 12.58 8.21
N SER A 51 1.14 13.77 8.83
CA SER A 51 0.20 14.89 8.63
C SER A 51 0.06 15.35 7.18
N LYS A 52 1.15 15.34 6.40
CA LYS A 52 1.13 15.73 4.98
C LYS A 52 0.72 14.59 4.08
N PHE A 53 1.20 13.37 4.35
CA PHE A 53 1.02 12.24 3.43
C PHE A 53 -0.41 11.70 3.49
N LYS A 54 -1.04 11.70 4.67
CA LYS A 54 -2.45 11.28 4.83
C LYS A 54 -3.40 11.98 3.86
N THR A 55 -3.14 13.26 3.54
CA THR A 55 -3.99 14.03 2.61
C THR A 55 -3.97 13.46 1.19
N ARG A 56 -2.85 12.86 0.78
CA ARG A 56 -2.67 12.18 -0.52
C ARG A 56 -3.46 10.88 -0.61
N LEU A 57 -3.80 10.27 0.52
CA LEU A 57 -4.52 9.00 0.63
C LEU A 57 -6.01 9.20 0.99
N SER A 58 -6.52 10.41 0.81
CA SER A 58 -7.93 10.74 1.03
C SER A 58 -8.87 10.05 0.02
N ASN A 59 -8.40 9.76 -1.19
CA ASN A 59 -9.19 9.13 -2.26
C ASN A 59 -8.92 7.61 -2.33
N PRO A 60 -9.96 6.74 -2.47
CA PRO A 60 -9.79 5.30 -2.66
C PRO A 60 -8.82 4.92 -3.79
N ASN A 61 -8.83 5.63 -4.92
CA ASN A 61 -7.94 5.37 -6.05
C ASN A 61 -6.46 5.66 -5.72
N ALA A 62 -6.20 6.61 -4.81
CA ALA A 62 -4.84 6.86 -4.34
C ALA A 62 -4.36 5.73 -3.43
N ILE A 63 -5.24 5.19 -2.58
CA ILE A 63 -4.92 4.02 -1.75
C ILE A 63 -4.74 2.77 -2.62
N ARG A 64 -5.59 2.57 -3.64
CA ARG A 64 -5.40 1.51 -4.63
C ARG A 64 -4.03 1.63 -5.31
N SER A 65 -3.66 2.82 -5.75
CA SER A 65 -2.35 3.09 -6.37
C SER A 65 -1.20 2.82 -5.40
N LEU A 66 -1.37 3.15 -4.12
CA LEU A 66 -0.42 2.79 -3.07
C LEU A 66 -0.27 1.27 -2.96
N MET A 67 -1.36 0.49 -2.87
CA MET A 67 -1.28 -0.98 -2.78
C MET A 67 -0.55 -1.59 -3.98
N LEU A 68 -0.87 -1.11 -5.19
CA LEU A 68 -0.21 -1.54 -6.41
C LEU A 68 1.28 -1.20 -6.41
N TYR A 69 1.63 0.01 -5.97
CA TYR A 69 3.02 0.45 -5.86
C TYR A 69 3.80 -0.40 -4.84
N LEU A 70 3.24 -0.64 -3.66
CA LEU A 70 3.88 -1.45 -2.62
C LEU A 70 4.07 -2.90 -3.08
N PHE A 71 3.08 -3.48 -3.77
CA PHE A 71 3.21 -4.80 -4.40
C PHE A 71 4.33 -4.81 -5.44
N ALA A 72 4.39 -3.80 -6.33
CA ALA A 72 5.48 -3.69 -7.30
C ALA A 72 6.86 -3.70 -6.62
N ARG A 73 7.00 -2.93 -5.54
CA ARG A 73 8.24 -2.85 -4.76
C ARG A 73 8.59 -4.16 -4.09
N LYS A 74 7.61 -4.84 -3.48
CA LYS A 74 7.81 -6.13 -2.80
C LYS A 74 8.37 -7.20 -3.74
N TYR A 75 7.86 -7.27 -4.96
CA TYR A 75 8.29 -8.28 -5.93
C TYR A 75 9.40 -7.77 -6.88
N ASN A 76 10.03 -6.64 -6.57
CA ASN A 76 11.05 -6.00 -7.39
C ASN A 76 10.62 -5.78 -8.87
N ILE A 77 9.34 -5.48 -9.08
CA ILE A 77 8.75 -5.21 -10.40
C ILE A 77 8.79 -3.71 -10.66
N ALA A 78 9.21 -3.32 -11.86
CA ALA A 78 9.17 -1.92 -12.27
C ALA A 78 7.73 -1.37 -12.23
N PRO A 79 7.47 -0.17 -11.67
CA PRO A 79 6.12 0.38 -11.54
C PRO A 79 5.33 0.40 -12.85
N TYR A 80 5.96 0.75 -13.98
CA TYR A 80 5.28 0.79 -15.28
C TYR A 80 4.76 -0.59 -15.74
N LEU A 81 5.43 -1.69 -15.36
CA LEU A 81 4.98 -3.05 -15.69
C LEU A 81 3.73 -3.42 -14.91
N ILE A 82 3.68 -3.11 -13.62
CA ILE A 82 2.48 -3.27 -12.78
C ILE A 82 1.34 -2.38 -13.28
N ALA A 83 1.65 -1.14 -13.65
CA ALA A 83 0.66 -0.22 -14.18
C ALA A 83 0.01 -0.76 -15.47
N ARG A 84 0.83 -1.27 -16.39
CA ARG A 84 0.37 -1.93 -17.62
C ARG A 84 -0.46 -3.18 -17.31
N LYS A 85 0.01 -4.05 -16.40
CA LYS A 85 -0.69 -5.29 -16.02
C LYS A 85 -2.11 -5.04 -15.52
N TYR A 86 -2.32 -3.96 -14.78
CA TYR A 86 -3.63 -3.66 -14.17
C TYR A 86 -4.35 -2.46 -14.79
N ASN A 87 -3.94 -2.06 -16.01
CA ASN A 87 -4.56 -1.00 -16.78
C ASN A 87 -4.74 0.33 -16.00
N ILE A 88 -3.67 0.81 -15.37
CA ILE A 88 -3.63 2.13 -14.72
C ILE A 88 -2.51 2.99 -15.31
N ALA A 89 -2.60 4.31 -15.14
CA ALA A 89 -1.57 5.22 -15.59
C ALA A 89 -0.30 5.08 -14.71
N PRO A 90 0.90 4.82 -15.28
CA PRO A 90 2.15 4.73 -14.52
C PRO A 90 2.42 5.95 -13.62
N GLU A 91 2.00 7.14 -14.05
CA GLU A 91 2.09 8.39 -13.31
C GLU A 91 1.37 8.34 -11.97
N GLN A 92 0.34 7.50 -11.81
CA GLN A 92 -0.30 7.29 -10.51
C GLN A 92 0.67 6.64 -9.52
N LEU A 93 1.43 5.62 -9.95
CA LEU A 93 2.41 4.95 -9.10
C LEU A 93 3.62 5.86 -8.83
N TYR A 94 4.12 6.56 -9.84
CA TYR A 94 5.21 7.52 -9.65
C TYR A 94 4.82 8.70 -8.75
N ARG A 95 3.55 9.12 -8.73
CA ARG A 95 3.06 10.13 -7.76
C ARG A 95 3.15 9.63 -6.33
N ILE A 96 2.89 8.35 -6.07
CA ILE A 96 3.07 7.74 -4.74
C ILE A 96 4.56 7.76 -4.36
N GLU A 97 5.42 7.25 -5.24
CA GLU A 97 6.87 7.22 -5.00
C GLU A 97 7.44 8.61 -4.71
N ARG A 98 7.11 9.61 -5.55
CA ARG A 98 7.54 11.00 -5.34
C ARG A 98 7.01 11.56 -4.03
N GLY A 99 5.77 11.25 -3.66
CA GLY A 99 5.20 11.65 -2.38
C GLY A 99 6.01 11.08 -1.22
N LEU A 100 6.33 9.78 -1.26
CA LEU A 100 7.09 9.10 -0.21
C LEU A 100 8.49 9.69 -0.07
N LYS A 101 9.18 9.96 -1.20
CA LYS A 101 10.50 10.60 -1.19
C LYS A 101 10.45 12.03 -0.68
N LYS A 102 9.48 12.84 -1.15
CA LYS A 102 9.30 14.23 -0.73
C LYS A 102 9.06 14.34 0.77
N ASP A 103 8.27 13.42 1.32
CA ASP A 103 7.91 13.42 2.74
C ASP A 103 8.88 12.58 3.60
N LYS A 104 10.03 12.13 3.05
CA LYS A 104 11.07 11.32 3.71
C LYS A 104 10.58 9.98 4.30
N LEU A 105 9.47 9.45 3.78
CA LEU A 105 8.85 8.18 4.22
C LEU A 105 9.33 6.97 3.40
N TYR A 106 10.00 7.20 2.28
CA TYR A 106 10.35 6.13 1.33
C TYR A 106 11.16 5.01 1.99
N ASN A 107 12.24 5.36 2.70
CA ASN A 107 13.12 4.35 3.31
C ASN A 107 12.39 3.52 4.36
N ASP A 108 11.62 4.15 5.25
CA ASP A 108 10.86 3.45 6.28
C ASP A 108 9.84 2.48 5.68
N VAL A 109 9.16 2.88 4.59
CA VAL A 109 8.22 2.03 3.86
C VAL A 109 8.94 0.83 3.24
N ILE A 110 10.07 1.05 2.56
CA ILE A 110 10.83 -0.05 1.94
C ILE A 110 11.35 -1.02 3.00
N ILE A 111 11.93 -0.52 4.11
CA ILE A 111 12.38 -1.36 5.22
C ILE A 111 11.24 -2.23 5.76
N LEU A 112 10.05 -1.64 5.98
CA LEU A 112 8.89 -2.40 6.45
C LEU A 112 8.38 -3.44 5.43
N LEU A 113 8.48 -3.16 4.13
CA LEU A 113 8.15 -4.12 3.07
C LEU A 113 9.15 -5.29 3.02
N ASP A 114 10.42 -5.01 3.20
CA ASP A 114 11.49 -6.02 3.16
C ASP A 114 11.43 -6.91 4.42
N LEU A 115 11.18 -6.32 5.59
CA LEU A 115 10.98 -7.05 6.86
C LEU A 115 9.75 -7.99 6.85
N ASP A 116 8.88 -7.87 5.84
CA ASP A 116 7.73 -8.75 5.66
C ASP A 116 8.13 -10.17 5.20
N GLU A 117 9.39 -10.38 4.78
CA GLU A 117 9.94 -11.67 4.34
C GLU A 117 10.50 -12.57 5.45
N ASN A 118 10.77 -12.04 6.65
CA ASN A 118 11.66 -12.72 7.62
C ASN A 118 10.99 -13.82 8.48
N PHE A 119 10.01 -14.56 7.98
CA PHE A 119 9.45 -15.72 8.70
C PHE A 119 9.09 -16.93 7.80
N ILE A 120 9.89 -17.15 6.75
CA ILE A 120 10.00 -18.47 6.13
C ILE A 120 11.48 -18.83 6.14
N SER A 121 11.93 -19.47 7.24
CA SER A 121 13.11 -20.35 7.39
C SER A 121 13.59 -20.31 8.84
N SER A 122 12.90 -21.02 9.74
CA SER A 122 13.42 -21.59 10.99
C SER A 122 12.46 -22.68 11.44
#